data_AF-A0A931G3K4-F1
#
_entry.id   AF-A0A931G3K4-F1
#
_cell.length_a   1.000
_cell.length_b   1.000
_cell.length_c   1.000
_cell.angle_alpha   90.00
_cell.angle_beta   90.00
_cell.angle_gamma   90.00
#
_symmetry.space_group_name_H-M   'P 1'
#
loop_
_entity.id
_entity.type
_entity.pdbx_description
1 polymer ?
#
loop_
_entity_poly.entity_id
_entity_poly.type
_entity_poly.pdbx_seq_one_letter_code
_entity_poly.pdbx_strand_id
1 'polypeptide(L)'
;MAAARRRPAAQALEMLDAFQHEHRRLPKATATDPAEKYLANFLFVTLRRRERRGTLPPAIRERAALIPGALTLDTHPDQDKVLTELAAFVQVHGHAPRYSRRGVPDHEVRLRAWISNNVYCDPSRKSPRLRVRHEEIQSILAGIPSFAEKKFDDRIALAEQFVRDHGYRPSGKAWSWLQAYIQGTYPIQGPFHAGSRLNDIRAARLRAVISSPNPVDFRWQRNFEDLTMYATAHNGELPSSWDEDLFSWLTVQRREYRHGRLTPEREAVLRTLPGILSEGTELAAAA
;
A
#
# COMPACT_ATOMS: atom_id res chain seq x y z
N MET A 1 -19.74 -62.29 -8.47
CA MET A 1 -19.10 -61.00 -8.12
C MET A 1 -17.94 -61.24 -7.16
N ALA A 2 -16.72 -61.40 -7.67
CA ALA A 2 -15.55 -61.68 -6.84
C ALA A 2 -15.11 -60.40 -6.11
N ALA A 3 -15.13 -60.43 -4.77
CA ALA A 3 -14.55 -59.37 -3.95
C ALA A 3 -13.05 -59.26 -4.27
N ALA A 4 -12.64 -58.13 -4.85
CA ALA A 4 -11.23 -57.84 -5.08
C ALA A 4 -10.49 -57.86 -3.72
N ARG A 5 -9.74 -58.93 -3.46
CA ARG A 5 -8.89 -59.06 -2.28
C ARG A 5 -7.99 -57.82 -2.21
N ARG A 6 -8.15 -57.01 -1.17
CA ARG A 6 -7.24 -55.89 -0.90
C ARG A 6 -5.83 -56.46 -0.74
N ARG A 7 -4.91 -56.09 -1.63
CA ARG A 7 -3.51 -56.51 -1.53
C ARG A 7 -2.91 -56.03 -0.19
N PRO A 8 -2.09 -56.83 0.49
CA PRO A 8 -1.40 -56.41 1.71
C PRO A 8 -0.52 -55.19 1.47
N ALA A 9 -0.37 -54.33 2.49
CA ALA A 9 0.43 -53.10 2.39
C ALA A 9 1.91 -53.35 2.04
N ALA A 10 2.47 -54.49 2.45
CA ALA A 10 3.83 -54.91 2.11
C ALA A 10 4.01 -55.12 0.60
N GLN A 11 3.06 -55.80 -0.04
CA GLN A 11 3.07 -56.05 -1.48
C GLN A 11 2.90 -54.74 -2.27
N ALA A 12 2.06 -53.82 -1.78
CA ALA A 12 1.89 -52.51 -2.42
C ALA A 12 3.16 -51.64 -2.34
N LEU A 13 3.96 -51.78 -1.27
CA LEU A 13 5.25 -51.10 -1.13
C LEU A 13 6.29 -51.65 -2.10
N GLU A 14 6.38 -52.97 -2.28
CA GLU A 14 7.29 -53.59 -3.26
C GLU A 14 6.99 -53.14 -4.68
N MET A 15 5.71 -53.11 -5.04
CA MET A 15 5.28 -52.58 -6.34
C MET A 15 5.59 -51.09 -6.50
N LEU A 16 5.45 -50.30 -5.42
CA LEU A 16 5.76 -48.87 -5.44
C LEU A 16 7.27 -48.62 -5.60
N ASP A 17 8.10 -49.43 -4.94
CA ASP A 17 9.56 -49.39 -5.05
C ASP A 17 10.02 -49.77 -6.46
N ALA A 18 9.51 -50.88 -7.00
CA ALA A 18 9.77 -51.30 -8.38
C ALA A 18 9.37 -50.22 -9.39
N PHE A 19 8.18 -49.61 -9.22
CA PHE A 19 7.73 -48.51 -10.07
C PHE A 19 8.65 -47.29 -9.99
N GLN A 20 9.10 -46.92 -8.78
CA GLN A 20 10.03 -45.81 -8.59
C GLN A 20 11.38 -46.10 -9.25
N HIS A 21 11.88 -47.32 -9.12
CA HIS A 21 13.15 -47.74 -9.69
C HIS A 21 13.10 -47.70 -11.23
N GLU A 22 12.03 -48.21 -11.82
CA GLU A 22 11.81 -48.27 -13.27
C GLU A 22 11.59 -46.87 -13.88
N HIS A 23 10.69 -46.08 -13.31
CA HIS A 23 10.25 -44.82 -13.93
C HIS A 23 10.93 -43.57 -13.35
N ARG A 24 11.77 -43.71 -12.32
CA ARG A 24 12.45 -42.61 -11.60
C ARG A 24 11.51 -41.50 -11.12
N ARG A 25 10.24 -41.85 -10.88
CA ARG A 25 9.18 -40.95 -10.39
C ARG A 25 8.17 -41.73 -9.58
N LEU A 26 7.35 -41.01 -8.81
CA LEU A 26 6.20 -41.59 -8.12
C LEU A 26 4.97 -41.72 -9.05
N PRO A 27 4.05 -42.65 -8.75
CA PRO A 27 2.82 -42.85 -9.51
C PRO A 27 1.87 -41.65 -9.37
N LYS A 28 1.21 -41.28 -10.47
CA LYS A 28 0.27 -40.14 -10.54
C LYS A 28 -1.17 -40.64 -10.47
N ALA A 29 -2.01 -39.96 -9.68
CA ALA A 29 -3.43 -40.28 -9.58
C ALA A 29 -4.20 -40.05 -10.90
N THR A 30 -3.66 -39.21 -11.78
CA THR A 30 -4.22 -38.88 -13.10
C THR A 30 -3.71 -39.77 -14.22
N ALA A 31 -2.88 -40.78 -13.95
CA ALA A 31 -2.39 -41.71 -14.96
C ALA A 31 -3.53 -42.52 -15.57
N THR A 32 -3.43 -42.93 -16.84
CA THR A 32 -4.47 -43.74 -17.50
C THR A 32 -4.42 -45.21 -17.05
N ASP A 33 -3.22 -45.72 -16.78
CA ASP A 33 -2.97 -47.10 -16.37
C ASP A 33 -3.63 -47.45 -15.02
N PRO A 34 -4.49 -48.48 -14.95
CA PRO A 34 -5.09 -48.96 -13.71
C PRO A 34 -4.08 -49.36 -12.63
N ALA A 35 -2.91 -49.90 -13.00
CA ALA A 35 -1.89 -50.30 -12.02
C ALA A 35 -1.20 -49.09 -11.38
N GLU A 36 -0.81 -48.08 -12.18
CA GLU A 36 -0.30 -46.81 -11.67
C GLU A 36 -1.34 -46.08 -10.79
N LYS A 37 -2.62 -46.05 -11.20
CA LYS A 37 -3.71 -45.49 -10.38
C LYS A 37 -3.83 -46.17 -9.01
N TYR A 38 -3.71 -47.49 -8.97
CA TYR A 38 -3.72 -48.24 -7.73
C TYR A 38 -2.56 -47.83 -6.81
N LEU A 39 -1.34 -47.75 -7.33
CA LEU A 39 -0.16 -47.34 -6.56
C LEU A 39 -0.25 -45.89 -6.09
N ALA A 40 -0.76 -44.98 -6.92
CA ALA A 40 -1.03 -43.60 -6.52
C ALA A 40 -2.06 -43.56 -5.37
N ASN A 41 -3.17 -44.29 -5.49
CA ASN A 41 -4.17 -44.35 -4.43
C ASN A 41 -3.61 -44.92 -3.12
N PHE A 42 -2.79 -45.98 -3.20
CA PHE A 42 -2.09 -46.52 -2.02
C PHE A 42 -1.16 -45.47 -1.38
N LEU A 43 -0.31 -44.83 -2.20
CA LEU A 43 0.62 -43.78 -1.77
C LEU A 43 -0.09 -42.63 -1.05
N PHE A 44 -1.14 -42.05 -1.64
CA PHE A 44 -1.79 -40.86 -1.10
C PHE A 44 -2.82 -41.17 0.00
N VAL A 45 -3.69 -42.17 -0.22
CA VAL A 45 -4.85 -42.41 0.65
C VAL A 45 -4.51 -43.32 1.84
N THR A 46 -3.49 -44.18 1.69
CA THR A 46 -3.07 -45.11 2.74
C THR A 46 -1.76 -44.67 3.38
N LEU A 47 -0.66 -44.67 2.63
CA LEU A 47 0.69 -44.49 3.16
C LEU A 47 0.88 -43.08 3.76
N ARG A 48 0.78 -42.03 2.92
CA ARG A 48 0.96 -40.63 3.35
C ARG A 48 -0.11 -40.18 4.34
N ARG A 49 -1.34 -40.68 4.25
CA ARG A 49 -2.40 -40.37 5.22
C ARG A 49 -2.10 -40.91 6.63
N ARG A 50 -1.58 -42.14 6.72
CA ARG A 50 -1.19 -42.75 8.01
C ARG A 50 0.07 -42.11 8.58
N GLU A 51 1.05 -41.80 7.73
CA GLU A 51 2.24 -41.04 8.14
C GLU A 51 1.86 -39.68 8.72
N ARG A 52 0.97 -38.92 8.04
CA ARG A 52 0.47 -37.63 8.54
C ARG A 52 -0.24 -37.72 9.90
N ARG A 53 -0.89 -38.84 10.19
CA ARG A 53 -1.60 -39.09 11.45
C ARG A 53 -0.71 -39.68 12.55
N GLY A 54 0.55 -40.00 12.24
CA GLY A 54 1.44 -40.72 13.15
C GLY A 54 1.02 -42.16 13.44
N THR A 55 0.14 -42.75 12.62
CA THR A 55 -0.42 -44.10 12.83
C THR A 55 0.16 -45.14 11.86
N LEU A 56 1.25 -44.80 11.16
CA LEU A 56 1.92 -45.73 10.25
C LEU A 56 2.74 -46.76 11.07
N PRO A 57 2.52 -48.07 10.88
CA PRO A 57 3.29 -49.09 11.60
C PRO A 57 4.80 -48.95 11.34
N PRO A 58 5.67 -49.07 12.36
CA PRO A 58 7.11 -48.83 12.23
C PRO A 58 7.77 -49.61 11.08
N ALA A 59 7.49 -50.92 10.96
CA ALA A 59 8.04 -51.75 9.90
C ALA A 59 7.64 -51.32 8.47
N ILE A 60 6.44 -50.77 8.31
CA ILE A 60 5.96 -50.24 7.01
C ILE A 60 6.60 -48.88 6.74
N ARG A 61 6.78 -48.05 7.77
CA ARG A 61 7.43 -46.74 7.68
C ARG A 61 8.90 -46.87 7.28
N GLU A 62 9.64 -47.78 7.89
CA GLU A 62 11.05 -48.05 7.56
C GLU A 62 11.20 -48.46 6.09
N ARG A 63 10.38 -49.41 5.61
CA ARG A 63 10.39 -49.83 4.20
C ARG A 63 10.01 -48.69 3.26
N ALA A 64 9.02 -47.88 3.61
CA ALA A 64 8.60 -46.75 2.80
C ALA A 64 9.64 -45.61 2.76
N ALA A 65 10.43 -45.43 3.83
CA ALA A 65 11.49 -44.43 3.89
C ALA A 65 12.63 -44.70 2.90
N LEU A 66 12.81 -45.95 2.49
CA LEU A 66 13.78 -46.35 1.47
C LEU A 66 13.37 -45.90 0.05
N ILE A 67 12.09 -45.65 -0.19
CA ILE A 67 11.58 -45.25 -1.50
C ILE A 67 11.64 -43.72 -1.62
N PRO A 68 12.44 -43.15 -2.54
CA PRO A 68 12.61 -41.71 -2.66
C PRO A 68 11.28 -40.96 -2.83
N GLY A 69 10.99 -40.08 -1.88
CA GLY A 69 9.81 -39.22 -1.88
C GLY A 69 8.50 -39.90 -1.45
N ALA A 70 8.48 -41.20 -1.13
CA ALA A 70 7.24 -41.88 -0.77
C ALA A 70 6.59 -41.31 0.50
N LEU A 71 7.40 -40.95 1.49
CA LEU A 71 6.96 -40.31 2.74
C LEU A 71 6.94 -38.77 2.69
N THR A 72 7.28 -38.15 1.56
CA THR A 72 7.16 -36.70 1.41
C THR A 72 5.68 -36.31 1.48
N LEU A 73 5.27 -35.69 2.58
CA LEU A 73 3.92 -35.18 2.72
C LEU A 73 3.85 -33.84 1.99
N ASP A 74 2.88 -33.67 1.09
CA ASP A 74 2.45 -32.32 0.69
C ASP A 74 1.95 -31.64 1.96
N THR A 75 2.81 -30.82 2.55
CA THR A 75 2.46 -30.00 3.70
C THR A 75 1.58 -28.89 3.17
N HIS A 76 0.27 -29.15 3.13
CA HIS A 76 -0.68 -28.05 3.06
C HIS A 76 -0.33 -27.15 4.25
N PRO A 77 -0.04 -25.85 4.03
CA PRO A 77 0.38 -24.97 5.10
C PRO A 77 -0.63 -25.02 6.22
N ASP A 78 -0.17 -24.99 7.46
CA ASP A 78 -1.04 -24.90 8.61
C ASP A 78 -1.91 -23.64 8.47
N GLN A 79 -3.22 -23.84 8.33
CA GLN A 79 -4.14 -22.79 7.91
C GLN A 79 -4.33 -21.75 9.02
N ASP A 80 -4.23 -22.19 10.27
CA ASP A 80 -4.41 -21.35 11.45
C ASP A 80 -3.15 -20.49 11.66
N LYS A 81 -1.98 -21.04 11.34
CA LYS A 81 -0.73 -20.25 11.28
C LYS A 81 -0.78 -19.20 10.17
N VAL A 82 -1.28 -19.52 8.99
CA VAL A 82 -1.38 -18.54 7.89
C VAL A 82 -2.41 -17.46 8.19
N LEU A 83 -3.50 -17.78 8.90
CA LEU A 83 -4.44 -16.78 9.42
C LEU A 83 -3.77 -15.82 10.40
N THR A 84 -3.00 -16.37 11.36
CA THR A 84 -2.24 -15.57 12.32
C THR A 84 -1.21 -14.68 11.63
N GLU A 85 -0.51 -15.23 10.62
CA GLU A 85 0.43 -14.48 9.79
C GLU A 85 -0.25 -13.34 9.04
N LEU A 86 -1.45 -13.56 8.48
CA LEU A 86 -2.23 -12.53 7.81
C LEU A 86 -2.61 -11.40 8.77
N ALA A 87 -3.10 -11.74 9.97
CA ALA A 87 -3.44 -10.74 10.98
C ALA A 87 -2.22 -9.90 11.38
N ALA A 88 -1.08 -10.55 11.63
CA ALA A 88 0.18 -9.87 11.94
C ALA A 88 0.66 -8.98 10.77
N PHE A 89 0.56 -9.47 9.53
CA PHE A 89 0.91 -8.69 8.34
C PHE A 89 0.07 -7.41 8.26
N VAL A 90 -1.25 -7.52 8.39
CA VAL A 90 -2.15 -6.36 8.33
C VAL A 90 -1.86 -5.39 9.46
N GLN A 91 -1.58 -5.87 10.67
CA GLN A 91 -1.25 -5.03 11.81
C GLN A 91 0.06 -4.24 11.59
N VAL A 92 1.10 -4.89 11.06
CA VAL A 92 2.42 -4.26 10.84
C VAL A 92 2.39 -3.32 9.63
N HIS A 93 1.80 -3.76 8.53
CA HIS A 93 1.85 -3.04 7.25
C HIS A 93 0.69 -2.08 7.04
N GLY A 94 -0.44 -2.26 7.72
CA GLY A 94 -1.62 -1.39 7.60
C GLY A 94 -2.30 -1.44 6.23
N HIS A 95 -2.04 -2.46 5.41
CA HIS A 95 -2.69 -2.67 4.11
C HIS A 95 -2.87 -4.16 3.80
N ALA A 96 -3.77 -4.47 2.87
CA ALA A 96 -3.98 -5.82 2.40
C ALA A 96 -2.78 -6.33 1.58
N PRO A 97 -2.42 -7.62 1.65
CA PRO A 97 -1.35 -8.21 0.85
C PRO A 97 -1.51 -7.96 -0.66
N ARG A 98 -0.41 -7.66 -1.35
CA ARG A 98 -0.39 -7.37 -2.80
C ARG A 98 -0.37 -8.62 -3.66
N TYR A 99 -0.88 -8.47 -4.88
CA TYR A 99 -0.68 -9.43 -5.94
C TYR A 99 0.78 -9.48 -6.41
N SER A 100 1.15 -10.61 -7.02
CA SER A 100 2.46 -10.78 -7.64
C SER A 100 2.76 -9.66 -8.64
N ARG A 101 3.83 -8.91 -8.35
CA ARG A 101 4.43 -7.88 -9.20
C ARG A 101 5.91 -7.77 -8.87
N ARG A 102 6.69 -7.15 -9.78
CA ARG A 102 8.12 -6.89 -9.57
C ARG A 102 8.34 -6.13 -8.26
N GLY A 103 9.21 -6.64 -7.39
CA GLY A 103 9.58 -6.03 -6.11
C GLY A 103 8.61 -6.27 -4.94
N VAL A 104 7.59 -7.11 -5.11
CA VAL A 104 6.74 -7.58 -4.00
C VAL A 104 7.42 -8.80 -3.35
N PRO A 105 7.62 -8.83 -2.02
CA PRO A 105 8.20 -9.99 -1.35
C PRO A 105 7.36 -11.26 -1.53
N ASP A 106 8.02 -12.41 -1.69
CA ASP A 106 7.37 -13.70 -1.95
C ASP A 106 6.36 -14.11 -0.86
N HIS A 107 6.65 -13.78 0.41
CA HIS A 107 5.75 -14.07 1.52
C HIS A 107 4.40 -13.35 1.37
N GLU A 108 4.41 -12.09 0.91
CA GLU A 108 3.21 -11.29 0.69
C GLU A 108 2.40 -11.83 -0.51
N VAL A 109 3.09 -12.22 -1.58
CA VAL A 109 2.46 -12.85 -2.75
C VAL A 109 1.79 -14.17 -2.36
N ARG A 110 2.46 -14.99 -1.54
CA ARG A 110 1.89 -16.24 -1.00
C ARG A 110 0.64 -15.97 -0.18
N LEU A 111 0.68 -15.01 0.74
CA LEU A 111 -0.49 -14.61 1.54
C LEU A 111 -1.64 -14.17 0.64
N ARG A 112 -1.36 -13.35 -0.38
CA ARG A 112 -2.38 -12.90 -1.31
C ARG A 112 -3.03 -14.03 -2.10
N ALA A 113 -2.24 -14.95 -2.63
CA ALA A 113 -2.74 -16.12 -3.33
C ALA A 113 -3.59 -17.01 -2.42
N TRP A 114 -3.13 -17.21 -1.17
CA TRP A 114 -3.86 -17.97 -0.16
C TRP A 114 -5.20 -17.31 0.19
N ILE A 115 -5.25 -15.98 0.38
CA ILE A 115 -6.50 -15.23 0.55
C ILE A 115 -7.44 -15.52 -0.62
N SER A 116 -6.98 -15.30 -1.85
CA SER A 116 -7.81 -15.45 -3.05
C SER A 116 -8.44 -16.84 -3.15
N ASN A 117 -7.69 -17.89 -2.88
CA ASN A 117 -8.20 -19.27 -2.92
C ASN A 117 -9.26 -19.54 -1.83
N ASN A 118 -9.14 -18.88 -0.68
CA ASN A 118 -10.06 -19.06 0.44
C ASN A 118 -11.33 -18.23 0.33
N VAL A 119 -11.23 -17.04 -0.26
CA VAL A 119 -12.36 -16.14 -0.47
C VAL A 119 -13.02 -16.31 -1.83
N TYR A 120 -12.46 -17.17 -2.71
CA TYR A 120 -13.08 -17.52 -3.97
C TYR A 120 -14.45 -18.15 -3.74
N CYS A 121 -15.48 -17.67 -4.45
CA CYS A 121 -16.89 -18.09 -4.37
C CYS A 121 -17.64 -17.75 -3.07
N ASP A 122 -18.97 -17.77 -3.18
CA ASP A 122 -19.90 -17.48 -2.09
C ASP A 122 -19.67 -18.40 -0.87
N PRO A 123 -19.58 -17.84 0.36
CA PRO A 123 -19.35 -18.63 1.58
C PRO A 123 -20.44 -19.70 1.84
N SER A 124 -21.68 -19.51 1.38
CA SER A 124 -22.77 -20.49 1.51
C SER A 124 -22.52 -21.79 0.75
N ARG A 125 -21.68 -21.74 -0.29
CA ARG A 125 -21.32 -22.92 -1.11
C ARG A 125 -20.17 -23.72 -0.52
N LYS A 126 -19.59 -23.27 0.60
CA LYS A 126 -18.41 -23.89 1.23
C LYS A 126 -18.83 -24.83 2.35
N SER A 127 -18.00 -25.85 2.60
CA SER A 127 -18.14 -26.66 3.82
C SER A 127 -18.01 -25.80 5.08
N PRO A 128 -18.60 -26.18 6.23
CA PRO A 128 -18.58 -25.37 7.45
C PRO A 128 -17.18 -24.89 7.85
N ARG A 129 -16.17 -25.76 7.80
CA ARG A 129 -14.77 -25.42 8.11
C ARG A 129 -14.20 -24.35 7.16
N LEU A 130 -14.50 -24.45 5.87
CA LEU A 130 -14.00 -23.49 4.88
C LEU A 130 -14.73 -22.15 4.96
N ARG A 131 -16.01 -22.16 5.38
CA ARG A 131 -16.80 -20.95 5.59
C ARG A 131 -16.29 -20.15 6.79
N VAL A 132 -16.05 -20.79 7.94
CA VAL A 132 -15.49 -20.12 9.13
C VAL A 132 -14.20 -19.38 8.77
N ARG A 133 -13.27 -20.06 8.09
CA ARG A 133 -12.03 -19.44 7.63
C ARG A 133 -12.24 -18.32 6.62
N HIS A 134 -13.20 -18.45 5.71
CA HIS A 134 -13.54 -17.37 4.77
C HIS A 134 -13.98 -16.13 5.53
N GLU A 135 -14.89 -16.30 6.49
CA GLU A 135 -15.44 -15.21 7.31
C GLU A 135 -14.36 -14.56 8.17
N GLU A 136 -13.43 -15.34 8.75
CA GLU A 136 -12.28 -14.82 9.47
C GLU A 136 -11.36 -13.98 8.57
N ILE A 137 -11.05 -14.45 7.36
CA ILE A 137 -10.24 -13.68 6.39
C ILE A 137 -10.94 -12.36 6.04
N GLN A 138 -12.26 -12.41 5.78
CA GLN A 138 -13.04 -11.21 5.49
C GLN A 138 -13.04 -10.24 6.68
N SER A 139 -13.15 -10.77 7.90
CA SER A 139 -13.09 -9.97 9.13
C SER A 139 -11.73 -9.29 9.31
N ILE A 140 -10.62 -10.02 9.10
CA ILE A 140 -9.26 -9.44 9.18
C ILE A 140 -9.07 -8.35 8.13
N LEU A 141 -9.60 -8.53 6.93
CA LEU A 141 -9.45 -7.59 5.82
C LEU A 141 -10.52 -6.48 5.82
N ALA A 142 -11.51 -6.55 6.72
CA ALA A 142 -12.59 -5.58 6.76
C ALA A 142 -12.05 -4.18 7.08
N GLY A 143 -12.28 -3.23 6.17
CA GLY A 143 -11.79 -1.86 6.30
C GLY A 143 -10.29 -1.68 6.10
N ILE A 144 -9.55 -2.74 5.77
CA ILE A 144 -8.12 -2.64 5.47
C ILE A 144 -7.93 -2.10 4.06
N PRO A 145 -7.17 -1.00 3.89
CA PRO A 145 -6.97 -0.43 2.58
C PRO A 145 -6.10 -1.32 1.70
N SER A 146 -6.23 -1.17 0.38
CA SER A 146 -5.23 -1.72 -0.54
C SER A 146 -3.88 -1.03 -0.35
N PHE A 147 -2.78 -1.66 -0.79
CA PHE A 147 -1.46 -1.00 -0.74
C PHE A 147 -1.44 0.36 -1.46
N ALA A 148 -2.14 0.47 -2.59
CA ALA A 148 -2.20 1.71 -3.35
C ALA A 148 -2.91 2.82 -2.57
N GLU A 149 -3.99 2.47 -1.87
CA GLU A 149 -4.72 3.37 -0.99
C GLU A 149 -3.88 3.81 0.21
N LYS A 150 -3.26 2.87 0.92
CA LYS A 150 -2.39 3.21 2.05
C LYS A 150 -1.26 4.13 1.59
N LYS A 151 -0.59 3.79 0.50
CA LYS A 151 0.49 4.62 -0.06
C LYS A 151 0.01 6.03 -0.41
N PHE A 152 -1.25 6.17 -0.86
CA PHE A 152 -1.84 7.46 -1.15
C PHE A 152 -2.16 8.23 0.15
N ASP A 153 -2.78 7.56 1.13
CA ASP A 153 -3.10 8.14 2.44
C ASP A 153 -1.84 8.59 3.20
N ASP A 154 -0.76 7.81 3.15
CA ASP A 154 0.55 8.13 3.73
C ASP A 154 1.13 9.42 3.11
N ARG A 155 0.94 9.61 1.80
CA ARG A 155 1.43 10.80 1.11
C ARG A 155 0.60 12.04 1.43
N ILE A 156 -0.72 11.91 1.56
CA ILE A 156 -1.58 13.00 2.05
C ILE A 156 -1.12 13.38 3.46
N ALA A 157 -0.92 12.39 4.34
CA ALA A 157 -0.47 12.60 5.71
C ALA A 157 0.88 13.33 5.78
N LEU A 158 1.83 12.98 4.90
CA LEU A 158 3.11 13.67 4.80
C LEU A 158 2.97 15.16 4.47
N ALA A 159 2.02 15.53 3.60
CA ALA A 159 1.81 16.92 3.27
C ALA A 159 1.02 17.70 4.30
N GLU A 160 0.05 17.05 4.95
CA GLU A 160 -0.60 17.63 6.12
C GLU A 160 0.43 17.91 7.22
N GLN A 161 1.38 16.99 7.44
CA GLN A 161 2.49 17.19 8.38
C GLN A 161 3.39 18.35 7.93
N PHE A 162 3.77 18.40 6.64
CA PHE A 162 4.56 19.50 6.11
C PHE A 162 3.89 20.86 6.36
N VAL A 163 2.57 20.97 6.08
CA VAL A 163 1.79 22.19 6.33
C VAL A 163 1.80 22.54 7.81
N ARG A 164 1.61 21.56 8.71
CA ARG A 164 1.68 21.79 10.17
C ARG A 164 3.05 22.34 10.59
N ASP A 165 4.13 21.80 10.06
CA ASP A 165 5.49 22.15 10.47
C ASP A 165 5.96 23.49 9.88
N HIS A 166 5.46 23.86 8.69
CA HIS A 166 5.98 25.01 7.94
C HIS A 166 4.99 26.18 7.81
N GLY A 167 3.69 25.95 8.01
CA GLY A 167 2.63 26.95 7.83
C GLY A 167 2.20 27.19 6.37
N TYR A 168 2.79 26.48 5.41
CA TYR A 168 2.48 26.60 3.98
C TYR A 168 2.52 25.25 3.27
N ARG A 169 1.84 25.16 2.12
CA ARG A 169 1.79 23.93 1.31
C ARG A 169 3.11 23.65 0.58
N PRO A 170 3.46 22.37 0.33
CA PRO A 170 4.62 22.01 -0.48
C PRO A 170 4.63 22.69 -1.86
N SER A 171 5.82 22.99 -2.39
CA SER A 171 6.00 23.65 -3.69
C SER A 171 5.71 22.71 -4.87
N GLY A 172 5.42 23.26 -6.05
CA GLY A 172 4.98 22.49 -7.22
C GLY A 172 5.91 21.37 -7.68
N LYS A 173 7.23 21.45 -7.46
CA LYS A 173 8.17 20.36 -7.79
C LYS A 173 8.04 19.17 -6.82
N ALA A 174 7.77 19.42 -5.54
CA ALA A 174 7.48 18.38 -4.55
C ALA A 174 6.07 17.78 -4.72
N TRP A 175 5.17 18.52 -5.40
CA TRP A 175 3.73 18.25 -5.49
C TRP A 175 3.19 17.91 -6.89
N SER A 176 4.07 17.74 -7.88
CA SER A 176 3.71 17.43 -9.27
C SER A 176 2.84 16.17 -9.40
N TRP A 177 3.06 15.16 -8.56
CA TRP A 177 2.25 13.92 -8.56
C TRP A 177 0.83 14.12 -8.01
N LEU A 178 0.58 15.15 -7.21
CA LEU A 178 -0.76 15.50 -6.71
C LEU A 178 -1.51 16.42 -7.65
N GLN A 179 -0.79 17.32 -8.31
CA GLN A 179 -1.34 18.09 -9.41
C GLN A 179 -1.81 17.17 -10.54
N ALA A 180 -1.03 16.12 -10.87
CA ALA A 180 -1.45 15.06 -11.80
C ALA A 180 -2.69 14.27 -11.32
N TYR A 181 -2.89 14.13 -10.00
CA TYR A 181 -4.08 13.49 -9.41
C TYR A 181 -5.34 14.37 -9.49
N ILE A 182 -5.21 15.67 -9.22
CA ILE A 182 -6.32 16.63 -9.26
C ILE A 182 -6.76 16.94 -10.70
N GLN A 183 -5.81 16.98 -11.64
CA GLN A 183 -6.08 17.24 -13.07
C GLN A 183 -6.70 16.05 -13.81
N GLY A 184 -7.07 14.97 -13.09
CA GLY A 184 -7.70 13.78 -13.67
C GLY A 184 -6.77 12.95 -14.57
N THR A 185 -5.48 13.27 -14.62
CA THR A 185 -4.46 12.51 -15.35
C THR A 185 -4.02 11.26 -14.61
N TYR A 186 -4.36 11.19 -13.31
CA TYR A 186 -4.46 9.93 -12.59
C TYR A 186 -5.86 9.41 -12.83
N PRO A 187 -6.03 8.19 -13.38
CA PRO A 187 -7.36 7.69 -13.64
C PRO A 187 -8.14 7.68 -12.32
N ILE A 188 -9.25 8.41 -12.28
CA ILE A 188 -10.33 8.27 -11.28
C ILE A 188 -10.98 6.87 -11.40
N GLN A 189 -10.41 5.98 -12.22
CA GLN A 189 -10.48 4.52 -12.05
C GLN A 189 -9.46 4.04 -10.99
N GLY A 190 -9.42 4.71 -9.83
CA GLY A 190 -8.82 4.10 -8.64
C GLY A 190 -9.61 2.85 -8.25
N PRO A 191 -9.16 2.05 -7.26
CA PRO A 191 -9.85 0.82 -6.83
C PRO A 191 -11.27 1.06 -6.27
N PHE A 192 -11.77 2.29 -6.26
CA PHE A 192 -13.12 2.66 -5.82
C PHE A 192 -13.92 3.30 -6.95
N HIS A 193 -15.20 2.96 -7.01
CA HIS A 193 -16.15 3.62 -7.89
C HIS A 193 -16.27 5.11 -7.56
N ALA A 194 -16.56 5.92 -8.60
CA ALA A 194 -16.93 7.32 -8.42
C ALA A 194 -18.08 7.44 -7.39
N GLY A 195 -17.95 8.36 -6.43
CA GLY A 195 -18.95 8.57 -5.38
C GLY A 195 -18.76 7.77 -4.08
N SER A 196 -17.63 7.08 -3.88
CA SER A 196 -17.35 6.45 -2.57
C SER A 196 -17.04 7.49 -1.48
N ARG A 197 -17.57 7.30 -0.26
CA ARG A 197 -17.28 8.16 0.91
C ARG A 197 -15.78 8.24 1.24
N LEU A 198 -15.01 7.20 0.94
CA LEU A 198 -13.56 7.17 1.10
C LEU A 198 -12.85 8.12 0.12
N ASN A 199 -13.40 8.31 -1.09
CA ASN A 199 -12.93 9.33 -2.02
C ASN A 199 -13.24 10.73 -1.49
N ASP A 200 -14.41 10.93 -0.88
CA ASP A 200 -14.81 12.24 -0.33
C ASP A 200 -13.90 12.68 0.82
N ILE A 201 -13.56 11.76 1.73
CA ILE A 201 -12.64 12.02 2.84
C ILE A 201 -11.27 12.45 2.32
N ARG A 202 -10.71 11.71 1.35
CA ARG A 202 -9.41 12.06 0.75
C ARG A 202 -9.47 13.38 0.00
N ALA A 203 -10.56 13.65 -0.71
CA ALA A 203 -10.76 14.92 -1.41
C ALA A 203 -10.86 16.10 -0.42
N ALA A 204 -11.49 15.91 0.74
CA ALA A 204 -11.54 16.93 1.78
C ALA A 204 -10.15 17.20 2.38
N ARG A 205 -9.39 16.15 2.72
CA ARG A 205 -8.00 16.28 3.21
C ARG A 205 -7.12 17.03 2.23
N LEU A 206 -7.19 16.68 0.95
CA LEU A 206 -6.44 17.36 -0.10
C LEU A 206 -6.86 18.82 -0.28
N ARG A 207 -8.16 19.12 -0.23
CA ARG A 207 -8.65 20.51 -0.28
C ARG A 207 -8.06 21.36 0.84
N ALA A 208 -7.94 20.82 2.06
CA ALA A 208 -7.32 21.53 3.18
C ALA A 208 -5.82 21.83 2.95
N VAL A 209 -5.07 20.88 2.38
CA VAL A 209 -3.66 21.11 2.01
C VAL A 209 -3.56 22.16 0.90
N ILE A 210 -4.44 22.09 -0.10
CA ILE A 210 -4.45 23.05 -1.22
C ILE A 210 -4.83 24.45 -0.75
N SER A 211 -5.76 24.59 0.19
CA SER A 211 -6.16 25.90 0.72
C SER A 211 -5.08 26.56 1.58
N SER A 212 -4.04 25.83 1.98
CA SER A 212 -2.92 26.40 2.74
C SER A 212 -2.09 27.36 1.85
N PRO A 213 -1.48 28.41 2.42
CA PRO A 213 -0.69 29.39 1.68
C PRO A 213 0.40 28.71 0.84
N ASN A 214 0.71 29.22 -0.35
CA ASN A 214 1.89 28.75 -1.06
C ASN A 214 3.17 29.34 -0.45
N PRO A 215 4.36 28.76 -0.70
CA PRO A 215 5.60 29.21 -0.07
C PRO A 215 5.95 30.68 -0.37
N VAL A 216 5.54 31.21 -1.52
CA VAL A 216 5.82 32.60 -1.91
C VAL A 216 4.94 33.55 -1.11
N ASP A 217 3.64 33.29 -1.06
CA ASP A 217 2.69 34.10 -0.29
C ASP A 217 2.97 34.03 1.21
N PHE A 218 3.33 32.85 1.72
CA PHE A 218 3.71 32.69 3.13
C PHE A 218 4.95 33.52 3.49
N ARG A 219 6.01 33.46 2.67
CA ARG A 219 7.22 34.28 2.90
C ARG A 219 6.93 35.77 2.77
N TRP A 220 6.11 36.15 1.80
CA TRP A 220 5.71 37.54 1.62
C TRP A 220 4.97 38.08 2.85
N GLN A 221 3.99 37.31 3.35
CA GLN A 221 3.22 37.65 4.55
C GLN A 221 4.13 37.76 5.78
N ARG A 222 5.03 36.79 5.98
CA ARG A 222 5.99 36.82 7.08
C ARG A 222 6.89 38.06 7.05
N ASN A 223 7.43 38.40 5.88
CA ASN A 223 8.27 39.60 5.74
C ASN A 223 7.47 40.89 6.01
N PHE A 224 6.19 40.92 5.65
CA PHE A 224 5.32 42.05 5.96
C PHE A 224 5.04 42.16 7.47
N GLU A 225 4.81 41.04 8.16
CA GLU A 225 4.66 40.97 9.61
C GLU A 225 5.94 41.43 10.32
N ASP A 226 7.09 40.93 9.89
CA ASP A 226 8.41 41.34 10.40
C ASP A 226 8.65 42.84 10.18
N LEU A 227 8.23 43.39 9.02
CA LEU A 227 8.29 44.82 8.73
C LEU A 227 7.35 45.65 9.62
N THR A 228 6.16 45.12 9.89
CA THR A 228 5.18 45.77 10.78
C THR A 228 5.71 45.84 12.20
N MET A 229 6.30 44.73 12.68
CA MET A 229 6.97 44.67 13.98
C MET A 229 8.16 45.61 14.05
N TYR A 230 8.99 45.65 13.00
CA TYR A 230 10.12 46.58 12.91
C TYR A 230 9.64 48.03 13.02
N ALA A 231 8.66 48.43 12.19
CA ALA A 231 8.12 49.78 12.20
C ALA A 231 7.52 50.14 13.57
N THR A 232 6.81 49.20 14.20
CA THR A 232 6.26 49.41 15.55
C THR A 232 7.36 49.66 16.59
N ALA A 233 8.47 48.91 16.51
CA ALA A 233 9.60 49.06 17.42
C ALA A 233 10.41 50.36 17.20
N HIS A 234 10.37 50.92 15.99
CA HIS A 234 11.12 52.11 15.58
C HIS A 234 10.20 53.30 15.31
N ASN A 235 9.07 53.41 16.02
CA ASN A 235 8.15 54.56 15.95
C ASN A 235 7.67 54.91 14.53
N GLY A 236 7.45 53.91 13.69
CA GLY A 236 6.99 54.06 12.31
C GLY A 236 8.12 54.24 11.29
N GLU A 237 9.38 54.25 11.71
CA GLU A 237 10.52 54.28 10.79
C GLU A 237 10.64 52.96 10.03
N LEU A 238 10.95 53.07 8.73
CA LEU A 238 11.18 51.93 7.86
C LEU A 238 12.67 51.57 7.84
N PRO A 239 13.01 50.29 7.61
CA PRO A 239 14.38 49.86 7.31
C PRO A 239 15.00 50.79 6.26
N SER A 240 16.26 51.19 6.49
CA SER A 240 16.96 52.13 5.62
C SER A 240 18.36 51.67 5.20
N SER A 241 18.90 50.62 5.84
CA SER A 241 20.21 50.06 5.53
C SER A 241 20.13 48.86 4.58
N TRP A 242 21.09 48.75 3.65
CA TRP A 242 21.25 47.57 2.79
C TRP A 242 21.61 46.30 3.55
N ASP A 243 22.16 46.43 4.76
CA ASP A 243 22.51 45.29 5.62
C ASP A 243 21.28 44.63 6.26
N GLU A 244 20.09 45.22 6.11
CA GLU A 244 18.84 44.69 6.64
C GLU A 244 18.06 43.93 5.56
N ASP A 245 17.72 42.66 5.84
CA ASP A 245 16.94 41.81 4.93
C ASP A 245 15.58 42.44 4.54
N LEU A 246 14.96 43.15 5.49
CA LEU A 246 13.68 43.84 5.27
C LEU A 246 13.80 45.03 4.31
N PHE A 247 14.93 45.75 4.31
CA PHE A 247 15.17 46.83 3.35
C PHE A 247 15.26 46.28 1.92
N SER A 248 16.01 45.19 1.74
CA SER A 248 16.14 44.51 0.45
C SER A 248 14.78 44.03 -0.06
N TRP A 249 13.97 43.42 0.82
CA TRP A 249 12.61 42.99 0.46
C TRP A 249 11.68 44.16 0.10
N LEU A 250 11.71 45.26 0.87
CA LEU A 250 10.93 46.47 0.63
C LEU A 250 11.30 47.12 -0.72
N THR A 251 12.59 47.16 -1.04
CA THR A 251 13.10 47.67 -2.33
C THR A 251 12.53 46.87 -3.51
N VAL A 252 12.45 45.54 -3.37
CA VAL A 252 11.79 44.69 -4.37
C VAL A 252 10.31 45.04 -4.48
N GLN A 253 9.57 45.20 -3.37
CA GLN A 253 8.14 45.54 -3.43
C GLN A 253 7.89 46.88 -4.13
N ARG A 254 8.67 47.92 -3.80
CA ARG A 254 8.60 49.24 -4.45
C ARG A 254 8.92 49.18 -5.94
N ARG A 255 9.85 48.32 -6.35
CA ARG A 255 10.18 48.09 -7.76
C ARG A 255 9.03 47.40 -8.49
N GLU A 256 8.47 46.33 -7.92
CA GLU A 256 7.34 45.62 -8.54
C GLU A 256 6.09 46.51 -8.62
N TYR A 257 5.85 47.38 -7.63
CA TYR A 257 4.79 48.39 -7.68
C TYR A 257 4.97 49.39 -8.84
N ARG A 258 6.16 49.99 -8.98
CA ARG A 258 6.47 50.93 -10.08
C ARG A 258 6.34 50.29 -11.47
N HIS A 259 6.59 48.99 -11.58
CA HIS A 259 6.41 48.25 -12.84
C HIS A 259 4.99 47.71 -13.05
N GLY A 260 4.03 47.98 -12.15
CA GLY A 260 2.66 47.46 -12.24
C GLY A 260 2.57 45.93 -12.10
N ARG A 261 3.56 45.29 -11.48
CA ARG A 261 3.64 43.83 -11.28
C ARG A 261 3.19 43.38 -9.89
N LEU A 262 2.99 44.32 -8.97
CA LEU A 262 2.44 44.03 -7.65
C LEU A 262 0.94 43.75 -7.77
N THR A 263 0.45 42.68 -7.11
CA THR A 263 -0.99 42.37 -7.15
C THR A 263 -1.78 43.40 -6.33
N PRO A 264 -3.05 43.68 -6.69
CA PRO A 264 -3.88 44.65 -5.96
C PRO A 264 -4.00 44.34 -4.47
N GLU A 265 -4.04 43.05 -4.09
CA GLU A 265 -4.13 42.62 -2.70
C GLU A 265 -2.86 42.97 -1.92
N ARG A 266 -1.68 42.72 -2.52
CA ARG A 266 -0.40 43.06 -1.89
C ARG A 266 -0.20 44.56 -1.80
N GLU A 267 -0.64 45.32 -2.80
CA GLU A 267 -0.64 46.78 -2.76
C GLU A 267 -1.49 47.29 -1.58
N ALA A 268 -2.74 46.81 -1.46
CA ALA A 268 -3.63 47.21 -0.38
C ALA A 268 -3.04 46.93 1.01
N VAL A 269 -2.42 45.77 1.19
CA VAL A 269 -1.74 45.41 2.45
C VAL A 269 -0.54 46.33 2.72
N LEU A 270 0.33 46.58 1.74
CA LEU A 270 1.48 47.47 1.92
C LEU A 270 1.09 48.92 2.24
N ARG A 271 -0.05 49.41 1.72
CA ARG A 271 -0.58 50.75 2.02
C ARG A 271 -1.05 50.92 3.47
N THR A 272 -1.21 49.84 4.23
CA THR A 272 -1.59 49.94 5.65
C THR A 272 -0.47 50.51 6.53
N LEU A 273 0.78 50.47 6.06
CA LEU A 273 1.91 51.09 6.73
C LEU A 273 2.31 52.40 6.01
N PRO A 274 2.40 53.54 6.73
CA PRO A 274 2.80 54.82 6.15
C PRO A 274 4.18 54.75 5.48
N GLY A 275 4.34 55.42 4.33
CA GLY A 275 5.65 55.61 3.67
C GLY A 275 6.20 54.39 2.91
N ILE A 276 5.50 53.26 2.88
CA ILE A 276 5.94 52.06 2.13
C ILE A 276 5.84 52.27 0.63
N LEU A 277 4.67 52.65 0.13
CA LEU A 277 4.42 52.96 -1.28
C LEU A 277 4.24 54.47 -1.41
N SER A 278 4.93 55.08 -2.38
CA SER A 278 4.73 56.48 -2.71
C SER A 278 3.28 56.70 -3.19
N GLU A 279 2.60 57.72 -2.68
CA GLU A 279 1.32 58.17 -3.24
C GLU A 279 1.56 58.56 -4.71
N GLY A 280 0.75 58.00 -5.60
CA GLY A 280 0.98 58.04 -7.04
C GLY A 280 1.24 59.45 -7.55
N THR A 281 2.49 59.73 -7.87
CA THR A 281 2.87 60.78 -8.80
C THR A 281 3.95 60.21 -9.70
N GLU A 282 3.71 60.35 -11.01
CA GLU A 282 4.66 60.08 -12.11
C GLU A 282 4.79 58.63 -12.62
N LEU A 283 3.67 58.03 -13.02
CA LEU A 283 3.67 57.01 -14.10
C LEU A 283 3.57 57.64 -15.51
N ALA A 284 4.00 58.91 -15.67
CA ALA A 284 3.87 59.68 -16.91
C ALA A 284 5.19 60.33 -17.39
N ALA A 285 6.35 59.79 -17.05
CA ALA A 285 7.63 60.33 -17.55
C ALA A 285 8.68 59.24 -17.81
N ALA A 286 8.45 58.46 -18.86
CA ALA A 286 9.52 57.89 -19.70
C ALA A 286 8.87 57.33 -20.98
N ALA A 287 8.62 58.24 -21.92
CA ALA A 287 8.47 57.91 -23.33
C ALA A 287 9.85 57.54 -23.90
#